data_AF-A0A512NN79-F1
#
_entry.id   AF-A0A512NN79-F1
#
_cell.length_a   1.000
_cell.length_b   1.000
_cell.length_c   1.000
_cell.angle_alpha   90.00
_cell.angle_beta   90.00
_cell.angle_gamma   90.00
#
_symmetry.space_group_name_H-M   'P 1'
#
loop_
_entity.id
_entity.type
_entity.pdbx_description
1 polymer ?
#
loop_
_entity_poly.entity_id
_entity_poly.type
_entity_poly.pdbx_seq_one_letter_code
_entity_poly.pdbx_strand_id
1 'polypeptide(L)' 'MLHSASPTIFVPPERLAETATCPNCSAKVGLWGGVIHLGHYHFDGEVREGLIWTCSDWCFLSWEHPAFMGKC' A
#
# COMPACT_ATOMS: atom_id res chain seq x y z
N MET A 1 -8.52 5.84 12.96
CA MET A 1 -7.28 5.08 13.23
C MET A 1 -6.85 4.46 11.92
N LEU A 2 -5.56 4.53 11.59
CA LEU A 2 -5.02 3.84 10.42
C LEU A 2 -4.89 2.35 10.78
N HIS A 3 -5.66 1.48 10.13
CA HIS A 3 -5.58 0.05 10.36
C HIS A 3 -4.53 -0.56 9.43
N SER A 4 -3.27 -0.55 9.88
CA SER A 4 -2.17 -1.24 9.20
C SER A 4 -2.17 -2.72 9.56
N ALA A 5 -1.97 -3.58 8.57
CA ALA A 5 -1.79 -5.00 8.80
C ALA A 5 -0.52 -5.53 8.12
N SER A 6 0.06 -6.57 8.74
CA SER A 6 1.22 -7.25 8.17
C SER A 6 0.84 -7.99 6.89
N PRO A 7 1.66 -7.92 5.82
CA PRO A 7 1.47 -8.70 4.60
C PRO A 7 1.33 -10.21 4.85
N THR A 8 1.96 -10.72 5.91
CA THR A 8 1.91 -12.15 6.31
C THR A 8 0.50 -12.67 6.61
N ILE A 9 -0.47 -11.77 6.83
CA ILE A 9 -1.87 -12.14 7.12
C ILE A 9 -2.65 -12.43 5.84
N PHE A 10 -2.27 -11.83 4.71
CA PHE A 10 -3.04 -11.86 3.46
C PHE A 10 -2.30 -12.54 2.30
N VAL A 11 -0.96 -12.59 2.38
CA VAL A 11 -0.10 -13.09 1.31
C VAL A 11 0.46 -14.47 1.70
N PRO A 12 0.37 -15.50 0.83
CA PRO A 12 0.97 -16.80 1.10
C PRO A 12 2.48 -16.72 1.36
N PRO A 13 3.04 -17.52 2.28
CA PRO A 13 4.45 -17.43 2.66
C PRO A 13 5.45 -17.49 1.50
N GLU A 14 5.19 -18.33 0.51
CA GLU A 14 6.01 -18.49 -0.69
C GLU A 14 6.07 -17.23 -1.56
N ARG A 15 5.04 -16.38 -1.49
CA ARG A 15 4.96 -15.12 -2.24
C ARG A 15 5.55 -13.94 -1.48
N LEU A 16 5.72 -14.05 -0.15
CA LEU A 16 6.25 -12.95 0.66
C LEU A 16 7.67 -12.52 0.25
N ALA A 17 8.46 -13.42 -0.34
CA ALA A 17 9.79 -13.14 -0.86
C ALA A 17 9.77 -12.39 -2.21
N GLU A 18 8.63 -12.33 -2.90
CA GLU A 18 8.50 -11.58 -4.16
C GLU A 18 8.76 -10.09 -3.91
N THR A 19 9.41 -9.44 -4.87
CA THR A 19 9.64 -7.99 -4.81
C THR A 19 8.45 -7.25 -5.39
N ALA A 20 7.95 -6.26 -4.65
CA ALA A 20 6.92 -5.34 -5.12
C ALA A 20 7.49 -3.91 -5.22
N THR A 21 6.90 -3.12 -6.13
CA THR A 21 7.25 -1.70 -6.30
C THR A 21 6.20 -0.87 -5.57
N CYS A 22 6.64 -0.02 -4.64
CA CYS A 22 5.73 0.85 -3.91
C CYS A 22 5.09 1.87 -4.86
N PRO A 23 3.75 2.01 -4.89
CA PRO A 23 3.06 2.91 -5.80
C PRO A 23 3.33 4.41 -5.49
N ASN A 24 3.75 4.74 -4.26
CA ASN A 24 4.03 6.12 -3.86
C ASN A 24 5.45 6.59 -4.19
N CYS A 25 6.47 5.80 -3.86
CA CYS A 25 7.87 6.22 -3.91
C CYS A 25 8.74 5.39 -4.87
N SER A 26 8.14 4.42 -5.58
CA SER A 26 8.81 3.50 -6.50
C SER A 26 9.92 2.63 -5.89
N ALA A 27 10.05 2.60 -4.55
CA ALA A 27 10.96 1.69 -3.87
C ALA A 27 10.61 0.23 -4.18
N LYS A 28 11.62 -0.58 -4.47
CA LYS A 28 11.49 -2.03 -4.68
C LYS A 28 11.85 -2.74 -3.39
N VAL A 29 10.86 -3.37 -2.76
CA VAL A 29 11.01 -4.04 -1.46
C VAL A 29 10.32 -5.40 -1.54
N GLY A 30 10.83 -6.39 -0.81
CA GLY A 30 10.11 -7.66 -0.64
C GLY A 30 8.72 -7.42 -0.05
N LEU A 31 7.71 -8.18 -0.48
CA LEU A 31 6.34 -8.04 0.00
C LEU A 31 6.26 -8.13 1.52
N TRP A 32 7.10 -8.96 2.15
CA TRP A 32 7.24 -9.08 3.60
C TRP A 32 7.58 -7.78 4.34
N GLY A 33 8.27 -6.84 3.69
CA GLY A 33 8.78 -5.62 4.32
C GLY A 33 7.83 -4.43 4.25
N GLY A 34 6.66 -4.59 3.62
CA GLY A 34 5.66 -3.52 3.50
C GLY A 34 4.53 -3.63 4.52
N VAL A 35 3.51 -2.82 4.30
CA VAL A 35 2.27 -2.77 5.08
C VAL A 35 1.08 -2.86 4.14
N ILE A 36 0.00 -3.48 4.62
CA ILE A 36 -1.28 -3.54 3.92
C ILE A 36 -2.30 -2.67 4.66
N HIS A 37 -3.02 -1.84 3.92
CA HIS A 37 -4.11 -1.00 4.39
C HIS A 37 -5.35 -1.22 3.54
N LEU A 38 -6.52 -0.97 4.11
CA LEU A 38 -7.73 -0.76 3.32
C LEU A 38 -7.68 0.68 2.78
N GLY A 39 -7.73 0.84 1.46
CA GLY A 39 -7.62 2.14 0.81
C GLY A 39 -8.49 2.25 -0.45
N HIS A 40 -8.60 3.46 -0.97
CA HIS A 40 -9.38 3.78 -2.15
C HIS A 40 -8.48 3.94 -3.37
N TYR A 41 -8.88 3.34 -4.49
CA TYR A 41 -8.18 3.46 -5.77
C TYR A 41 -9.17 3.71 -6.89
N HIS A 42 -8.70 4.38 -7.95
CA HIS A 42 -9.49 4.55 -9.15
C HIS A 42 -9.32 3.34 -10.07
N PHE A 43 -10.43 2.77 -10.52
CA PHE A 43 -10.46 1.71 -11.52
C PHE A 43 -11.65 1.92 -12.43
N ASP A 44 -11.40 2.02 -13.74
CA ASP A 44 -12.41 2.26 -14.77
C ASP A 44 -13.26 3.53 -14.53
N GLY A 45 -12.61 4.61 -14.09
CA GLY A 45 -13.27 5.89 -13.79
C GLY A 45 -14.05 5.92 -12.46
N GLU A 46 -14.11 4.81 -11.74
CA GLU A 46 -14.81 4.70 -10.45
C GLU A 46 -13.83 4.59 -9.28
N VAL A 47 -14.23 5.15 -8.13
CA VAL A 47 -13.53 4.93 -6.87
C VAL A 47 -13.94 3.58 -6.31
N ARG A 48 -12.96 2.72 -6.06
CA ARG A 48 -13.12 1.40 -5.44
C ARG A 48 -12.34 1.32 -4.15
N GLU A 49 -12.75 0.42 -3.26
CA GLU A 49 -12.06 0.12 -2.02
C GLU A 49 -11.35 -1.25 -2.13
N GLY A 50 -10.17 -1.39 -1.53
CA GLY A 50 -9.45 -2.66 -1.53
C GLY A 50 -8.20 -2.65 -0.64
N LEU A 51 -7.56 -3.81 -0.55
CA LEU A 51 -6.30 -3.96 0.17
C LEU A 51 -5.15 -3.44 -0.68
N ILE A 52 -4.45 -2.44 -0.15
CA ILE A 52 -3.34 -1.76 -0.81
C ILE A 52 -2.06 -2.04 -0.05
N TRP A 53 -1.04 -2.56 -0.75
CA TRP A 53 0.30 -2.72 -0.22
C TRP A 53 1.16 -1.50 -0.51
N THR A 54 1.90 -1.02 0.49
CA THR A 54 2.95 0.00 0.33
C THR A 54 4.18 -0.35 1.16
N CYS A 55 5.33 0.26 0.90
CA CYS A 55 6.54 -0.03 1.68
C CYS A 55 6.53 0.55 3.10
N SER A 56 5.59 1.44 3.44
CA SER A 56 5.42 2.01 4.79
C SER A 56 4.09 2.74 4.93
N ASP A 57 3.62 2.93 6.17
CA ASP A 57 2.38 3.68 6.45
C ASP A 57 2.43 5.10 5.90
N TRP A 58 3.60 5.75 5.95
CA TRP A 58 3.81 7.08 5.38
C TRP A 58 3.58 7.09 3.86
N CYS A 59 3.98 6.03 3.17
CA CYS A 59 3.76 5.90 1.74
C CYS A 59 2.29 5.65 1.40
N PHE A 60 1.57 4.88 2.22
CA PHE A 60 0.13 4.74 2.10
C PHE A 60 -0.58 6.09 2.27
N LEU A 61 -0.32 6.81 3.35
CA LEU A 61 -0.93 8.13 3.62
C LEU A 61 -0.61 9.15 2.52
N SER A 62 0.64 9.17 2.04
CA SER A 62 1.05 10.03 0.92
C SER A 62 0.32 9.73 -0.37
N TRP A 63 -0.05 8.47 -0.60
CA TRP A 63 -0.71 8.03 -1.83
C TRP A 63 -2.22 8.21 -1.77
N GLU A 64 -2.85 7.81 -0.66
CA GLU A 64 -4.30 7.89 -0.43
C GLU A 64 -4.77 9.35 -0.22
N HIS A 65 -3.95 10.13 0.46
CA HIS A 65 -4.32 11.45 0.99
C HIS A 65 -3.23 12.51 0.72
N PRO A 66 -2.78 12.70 -0.54
CA PRO A 66 -1.65 13.57 -0.88
C PRO A 66 -1.84 15.01 -0.38
N ALA A 67 -3.05 15.55 -0.47
CA ALA A 67 -3.38 16.90 -0.01
C ALA A 67 -3.14 17.10 1.50
N PHE A 68 -3.43 16.09 2.32
CA PHE A 68 -3.17 16.13 3.77
C PHE A 68 -1.67 16.00 4.10
N MET A 69 -0.88 15.53 3.14
CA MET A 69 0.58 15.39 3.24
C MET A 69 1.32 16.55 2.57
N GLY A 70 0.61 17.61 2.16
CA GLY A 70 1.19 18.79 1.51
C GLY A 70 1.72 18.54 0.10
N LYS A 71 1.26 17.45 -0.56
CA LYS A 71 1.54 17.16 -1.96
C LYS A 71 0.32 17.59 -2.79
N CYS A 72 0.51 18.59 -3.65
CA CYS A 72 -0.49 19.08 -4.60
C CYS A 72 -0.15 18.59 -6.01
#